data_AF-A0A7W4C774-F1
#
_entry.id   AF-A0A7W4C774-F1
#
_cell.length_a   1.000
_cell.length_b   1.000
_cell.length_c   1.000
_cell.angle_alpha   90.00
_cell.angle_beta   90.00
_cell.angle_gamma   90.00
#
_symmetry.space_group_name_H-M   'P 1'
#
loop_
_entity.id
_entity.type
_entity.pdbx_description
1 polymer ?
#
loop_
_entity_poly.entity_id
_entity_poly.type
_entity_poly.pdbx_seq_one_letter_code
_entity_poly.pdbx_strand_id
1 'polypeptide(L)'
;MSVNNSKPLHHHWDIFCAVVDNYGDIGVTWRLAKQLVAEYDIPINLWVDDLLSFSHILPMLDPHKSKQMFNGVNIFQWNNPLDIAFIAGDVVIEAFACELPSQIKSTIDQLHQHPHHQAPTWLNLEYLSAEDWVEGCHGLPSSQPSGVKKWFYFPGFTSKTGGLICERELFNQRDEWQADSKHKLALFNKLGLQGINAQDTVISVFSYETPALAALCELWQTSPTPIHALIPKGRSLHSLTSILPCDIKYLMPGQQFTIGNLTLHILPMTDQNGFDR
;
A
#
# COMPACT_ATOMS: atom_id res chain seq x y z
N MET A 1 1.08 39.13 -33.54
CA MET A 1 0.79 38.85 -32.13
C MET A 1 -0.41 37.92 -32.08
N SER A 2 -0.17 36.65 -31.80
CA SER A 2 -1.21 35.69 -31.41
C SER A 2 -0.53 34.80 -30.38
N VAL A 3 -0.56 35.27 -29.12
CA VAL A 3 -0.13 34.47 -27.97
C VAL A 3 -1.13 33.33 -27.89
N ASN A 4 -0.67 32.14 -28.24
CA ASN A 4 -1.43 30.91 -28.11
C ASN A 4 -1.57 30.66 -26.60
N ASN A 5 -2.68 31.11 -26.01
CA ASN A 5 -3.02 30.86 -24.62
C ASN A 5 -3.60 29.43 -24.51
N SER A 6 -2.78 28.42 -24.80
CA SER A 6 -3.04 27.08 -24.28
C SER A 6 -2.73 27.14 -22.78
N LYS A 7 -3.77 27.19 -21.94
CA LYS A 7 -3.61 26.89 -20.51
C LYS A 7 -2.83 25.58 -20.40
N PRO A 8 -1.82 25.46 -19.52
CA PRO A 8 -1.15 24.18 -19.34
C PRO A 8 -2.20 23.18 -18.90
N LEU A 9 -2.38 22.08 -19.67
CA LEU A 9 -3.01 20.90 -19.10
C LEU A 9 -2.19 20.55 -17.86
N HIS A 10 -2.86 20.37 -16.73
CA HIS A 10 -2.18 19.94 -15.52
C HIS A 10 -1.83 18.46 -15.70
N HIS A 11 -0.64 18.19 -16.24
CA HIS A 11 -0.10 16.86 -16.52
C HIS A 11 0.20 16.09 -15.23
N HIS A 12 -0.83 15.72 -14.49
CA HIS A 12 -0.71 14.91 -13.30
C HIS A 12 -1.91 13.98 -13.18
N TRP A 13 -1.77 12.93 -12.39
CA TRP A 13 -2.86 12.05 -12.03
C TRP A 13 -3.18 12.22 -10.55
N ASP A 14 -4.48 12.25 -10.25
CA ASP A 14 -4.98 12.25 -8.88
C ASP A 14 -5.39 10.83 -8.48
N ILE A 15 -4.86 10.34 -7.36
CA ILE A 15 -5.24 9.05 -6.77
C ILE A 15 -5.89 9.35 -5.43
N PHE A 16 -7.13 8.91 -5.25
CA PHE A 16 -7.89 9.05 -4.02
C PHE A 16 -7.92 7.71 -3.28
N CYS A 17 -7.49 7.72 -2.02
CA CYS A 17 -7.47 6.56 -1.14
C CYS A 17 -8.19 6.90 0.16
N ALA A 18 -9.32 6.23 0.41
CA ALA A 18 -9.90 6.17 1.75
C ALA A 18 -9.33 4.95 2.46
N VAL A 19 -8.73 5.13 3.64
CA VAL A 19 -8.08 4.04 4.38
C VAL A 19 -9.13 3.27 5.18
N VAL A 20 -9.59 2.14 4.62
CA VAL A 20 -10.54 1.24 5.30
C VAL A 20 -9.82 0.02 5.84
N ASP A 21 -8.95 -0.60 5.04
CA ASP A 21 -8.23 -1.83 5.42
C ASP A 21 -6.83 -1.58 5.99
N ASN A 22 -6.74 -0.77 7.06
CA ASN A 22 -5.51 -0.39 7.79
C ASN A 22 -4.36 0.06 6.88
N TYR A 23 -3.56 -0.88 6.36
CA TYR A 23 -2.39 -0.64 5.53
C TYR A 23 -2.53 -1.13 4.09
N GLY A 24 -3.56 -1.92 3.79
CA GLY A 24 -3.79 -2.51 2.46
C GLY A 24 -4.03 -1.44 1.42
N ASP A 25 -5.10 -0.66 1.58
CA ASP A 25 -5.53 0.34 0.60
C ASP A 25 -4.45 1.40 0.33
N ILE A 26 -3.92 1.97 1.42
CA ILE A 26 -2.88 2.99 1.33
C ILE A 26 -1.55 2.40 0.85
N GLY A 27 -1.25 1.16 1.20
CA GLY A 27 -0.07 0.46 0.69
C GLY A 27 -0.13 0.28 -0.82
N VAL A 28 -1.25 -0.20 -1.36
CA VAL A 28 -1.43 -0.41 -2.80
C VAL A 28 -1.36 0.91 -3.56
N THR A 29 -2.11 1.93 -3.13
CA THR A 29 -2.12 3.23 -3.80
C THR A 29 -0.78 3.95 -3.68
N TRP A 30 -0.07 3.82 -2.56
CA TRP A 30 1.30 4.33 -2.41
C TRP A 30 2.30 3.64 -3.34
N ARG A 31 2.22 2.31 -3.46
CA ARG A 31 3.10 1.55 -4.37
C ARG A 31 2.85 1.96 -5.82
N LEU A 32 1.58 2.05 -6.22
CA LEU A 32 1.16 2.54 -7.54
C LEU A 32 1.70 3.96 -7.80
N ALA A 33 1.48 4.89 -6.88
CA ALA A 33 1.91 6.29 -7.02
C ALA A 33 3.42 6.41 -7.23
N LYS A 34 4.22 5.71 -6.42
CA LYS A 34 5.68 5.70 -6.57
C LYS A 34 6.11 5.14 -7.92
N GLN A 35 5.48 4.05 -8.38
CA GLN A 35 5.84 3.44 -9.65
C GLN A 35 5.51 4.35 -10.84
N LEU A 36 4.34 4.99 -10.83
CA LEU A 36 3.95 5.93 -11.88
C LEU A 36 4.91 7.13 -11.99
N VAL A 37 5.39 7.64 -10.86
CA VAL A 37 6.44 8.68 -10.86
C VAL A 37 7.76 8.12 -11.37
N ALA A 38 8.26 7.04 -10.77
CA ALA A 38 9.63 6.59 -10.99
C ALA A 38 9.86 5.92 -12.36
N GLU A 39 8.87 5.18 -12.87
CA GLU A 39 9.03 4.37 -14.08
C GLU A 39 8.37 4.99 -15.32
N TYR A 40 7.42 5.91 -15.13
CA TYR A 40 6.62 6.50 -16.20
C TYR A 40 6.69 8.04 -16.25
N ASP A 41 7.39 8.70 -15.31
CA ASP A 41 7.52 10.16 -15.24
C ASP A 41 6.16 10.88 -15.21
N ILE A 42 5.16 10.26 -14.57
CA ILE A 42 3.82 10.83 -14.40
C ILE A 42 3.79 11.53 -13.04
N PRO A 43 3.56 12.87 -12.98
CA PRO A 43 3.35 13.56 -11.71
C PRO A 43 2.10 13.04 -11.00
N ILE A 44 2.23 12.70 -9.72
CA ILE A 44 1.12 12.13 -8.92
C ILE A 44 0.75 13.04 -7.76
N ASN A 45 -0.55 13.23 -7.60
CA ASN A 45 -1.19 13.74 -6.39
C ASN A 45 -1.93 12.59 -5.71
N LEU A 46 -1.44 12.13 -4.56
CA LEU A 46 -2.08 11.11 -3.73
C LEU A 46 -2.87 11.78 -2.60
N TRP A 47 -4.19 11.65 -2.66
CA TRP A 47 -5.15 12.18 -1.69
C TRP A 47 -5.54 11.08 -0.70
N VAL A 48 -5.30 11.31 0.58
CA VAL A 48 -5.44 10.31 1.66
C VAL A 48 -6.26 10.88 2.81
N ASP A 49 -7.30 10.21 3.25
CA ASP A 49 -8.17 10.65 4.35
C ASP A 49 -7.56 10.41 5.74
N ASP A 50 -6.71 9.39 5.88
CA ASP A 50 -6.01 9.06 7.14
C ASP A 50 -4.48 9.02 6.96
N LEU A 51 -3.86 10.19 7.14
CA LEU A 51 -2.40 10.30 7.15
C LEU A 51 -1.73 9.65 8.38
N LEU A 52 -2.45 9.41 9.48
CA LEU A 52 -1.90 8.70 10.63
C LEU A 52 -1.63 7.24 10.26
N SER A 53 -2.60 6.56 9.65
CA SER A 53 -2.42 5.21 9.13
C SER A 53 -1.29 5.15 8.09
N PHE A 54 -1.22 6.14 7.19
CA PHE A 54 -0.15 6.22 6.18
C PHE A 54 1.24 6.37 6.81
N SER A 55 1.38 7.12 7.91
CA SER A 55 2.67 7.32 8.59
C SER A 55 3.31 6.01 9.09
N HIS A 56 2.54 4.94 9.27
CA HIS A 56 3.10 3.63 9.64
C HIS A 56 3.88 2.94 8.51
N ILE A 57 3.50 3.17 7.24
CA ILE A 57 4.19 2.63 6.05
C ILE A 57 5.16 3.63 5.42
N LEU A 58 5.03 4.92 5.76
CA LEU A 58 5.96 5.99 5.41
C LEU A 58 6.34 6.77 6.69
N PRO A 59 7.29 6.27 7.51
CA PRO A 59 7.59 6.83 8.84
C PRO A 59 8.05 8.31 8.86
N MET A 60 8.52 8.83 7.73
CA MET A 60 8.95 10.23 7.60
C MET A 60 7.78 11.20 7.36
N LEU A 61 6.58 10.67 7.08
CA LEU A 61 5.38 11.46 6.88
C LEU A 61 4.89 12.06 8.20
N ASP A 62 4.63 13.36 8.20
CA ASP A 62 4.08 14.07 9.35
C ASP A 62 2.54 14.08 9.25
N PRO A 63 1.80 13.32 10.07
CA PRO A 63 0.35 13.20 9.92
C PRO A 63 -0.41 14.52 10.16
N HIS A 64 0.25 15.56 10.68
CA HIS A 64 -0.34 16.87 10.92
C HIS A 64 -0.17 17.85 9.75
N LYS A 65 0.58 17.49 8.72
CA LYS A 65 0.76 18.33 7.52
C LYS A 65 -0.15 17.87 6.39
N SER A 66 -1.08 18.74 6.03
CA SER A 66 -2.05 18.49 4.96
C SER A 66 -1.47 18.43 3.55
N LYS A 67 -0.23 18.91 3.35
CA LYS A 67 0.49 18.83 2.08
C LYS A 67 1.96 18.51 2.30
N GLN A 68 2.43 17.45 1.64
CA GLN A 68 3.82 16.98 1.73
C GLN A 68 4.26 16.35 0.41
N MET A 69 5.55 16.05 0.25
CA MET A 69 6.06 15.38 -0.95
C MET A 69 7.14 14.37 -0.58
N PHE A 70 7.01 13.14 -1.10
CA PHE A 70 7.98 12.07 -0.93
C PHE A 70 8.08 11.27 -2.23
N ASN A 71 9.29 10.84 -2.62
CA ASN A 71 9.51 10.06 -3.85
C ASN A 71 8.92 10.70 -5.13
N GLY A 72 8.83 12.03 -5.17
CA GLY A 72 8.22 12.79 -6.28
C GLY A 72 6.68 12.76 -6.33
N VAL A 73 6.03 12.09 -5.38
CA VAL A 73 4.57 12.10 -5.20
C VAL A 73 4.17 13.22 -4.26
N ASN A 74 3.23 14.07 -4.69
CA ASN A 74 2.56 15.02 -3.80
C ASN A 74 1.53 14.26 -2.97
N ILE A 75 1.54 14.45 -1.65
CA ILE A 75 0.58 13.83 -0.72
C ILE A 75 -0.29 14.93 -0.13
N PHE A 76 -1.60 14.73 -0.20
CA PHE A 76 -2.61 15.64 0.31
C PHE A 76 -3.52 14.96 1.32
N GLN A 77 -3.78 15.61 2.45
CA GLN A 77 -4.85 15.23 3.36
C GLN A 77 -6.20 15.49 2.68
N TRP A 78 -6.99 14.44 2.54
CA TRP A 78 -8.32 14.47 1.99
C TRP A 78 -9.34 14.64 3.12
N ASN A 79 -9.58 15.89 3.54
CA ASN A 79 -10.66 16.23 4.47
C ASN A 79 -12.00 16.41 3.74
N ASN A 80 -13.11 16.31 4.49
CA ASN A 80 -14.45 16.63 3.98
C ASN A 80 -15.12 17.66 4.92
N PRO A 81 -15.25 18.94 4.51
CA PRO A 81 -14.88 19.51 3.21
C PRO A 81 -13.35 19.56 2.97
N LEU A 82 -12.95 19.72 1.70
CA LEU A 82 -11.54 19.81 1.34
C LEU A 82 -10.95 21.16 1.76
N ASP A 83 -9.86 21.13 2.54
CA ASP A 83 -9.12 22.34 2.92
C ASP A 83 -8.19 22.83 1.81
N ILE A 84 -7.86 21.96 0.87
CA ILE A 84 -6.98 22.24 -0.27
C ILE A 84 -7.84 22.31 -1.52
N ALA A 85 -7.70 23.40 -2.27
CA ALA A 85 -8.41 23.57 -3.54
C ALA A 85 -8.03 22.45 -4.51
N PHE A 86 -9.03 21.69 -4.96
CA PHE A 86 -8.84 20.64 -5.95
C PHE A 86 -8.76 21.21 -7.36
N ILE A 87 -7.73 20.82 -8.10
CA ILE A 87 -7.57 21.10 -9.52
C ILE A 87 -7.38 19.74 -10.18
N ALA A 88 -8.37 19.30 -10.96
CA ALA A 88 -8.33 17.98 -11.59
C ALA A 88 -7.15 17.86 -12.56
N GLY A 89 -6.42 16.75 -12.45
CA GLY A 89 -5.44 16.31 -13.44
C GLY A 89 -6.05 15.68 -14.69
N ASP A 90 -5.21 14.98 -15.45
CA ASP A 90 -5.62 14.29 -16.68
C ASP A 90 -6.35 12.96 -16.39
N VAL A 91 -6.06 12.36 -15.22
CA VAL A 91 -6.66 11.10 -14.75
C VAL A 91 -7.02 11.24 -13.28
N VAL A 92 -8.20 10.75 -12.91
CA VAL A 92 -8.64 10.59 -11.52
C VAL A 92 -8.86 9.12 -11.26
N ILE A 93 -8.11 8.56 -10.30
CA ILE A 93 -8.25 7.20 -9.82
C ILE A 93 -8.97 7.23 -8.47
N GLU A 94 -10.17 6.68 -8.43
CA GLU A 94 -10.90 6.36 -7.21
C GLU A 94 -10.52 4.95 -6.77
N ALA A 95 -9.75 4.81 -5.70
CA ALA A 95 -9.30 3.51 -5.22
C ALA A 95 -10.35 2.85 -4.32
N PHE A 96 -10.64 1.59 -4.61
CA PHE A 96 -11.48 0.68 -3.82
C PHE A 96 -12.90 1.21 -3.59
N ALA A 97 -13.44 1.89 -4.62
CA ALA A 97 -14.73 2.56 -4.56
C ALA A 97 -14.87 3.54 -3.37
N CYS A 98 -13.78 4.21 -3.00
CA CYS A 98 -13.83 5.28 -2.00
C CYS A 98 -14.82 6.36 -2.45
N GLU A 99 -15.75 6.78 -1.58
CA GLU A 99 -16.72 7.79 -1.97
C GLU A 99 -16.03 9.16 -2.12
N LEU A 100 -15.75 9.57 -3.36
CA LEU A 100 -15.20 10.90 -3.63
C LEU A 100 -16.12 12.00 -3.07
N PRO A 101 -15.57 13.10 -2.52
CA PRO A 101 -16.38 14.21 -2.03
C PRO A 101 -17.22 14.79 -3.15
N SER A 102 -18.39 15.32 -2.79
CA SER A 102 -19.28 16.01 -3.73
C SER A 102 -18.57 17.12 -4.50
N GLN A 103 -17.61 17.82 -3.86
CA GLN A 103 -16.79 18.85 -4.49
C GLN A 103 -15.92 18.32 -5.64
N ILE A 104 -15.31 17.14 -5.49
CA ILE A 104 -14.51 16.49 -6.54
C ILE A 104 -15.41 16.08 -7.70
N LYS A 105 -16.50 15.35 -7.40
CA LYS A 105 -17.49 14.90 -8.39
C LYS A 105 -18.06 16.07 -9.20
N SER A 106 -18.44 17.16 -8.51
CA SER A 106 -18.94 18.38 -9.16
C SER A 106 -17.90 19.03 -10.08
N THR A 107 -16.62 19.00 -9.71
CA THR A 107 -15.53 19.53 -10.55
C THR A 107 -15.39 18.72 -11.83
N ILE A 108 -15.41 17.39 -11.74
CA ILE A 108 -15.34 16.48 -12.90
C ILE A 108 -16.55 16.71 -13.82
N ASP A 109 -17.75 16.79 -13.26
CA ASP A 109 -18.99 17.02 -14.00
C ASP A 109 -18.98 18.36 -14.75
N GLN A 110 -18.53 19.44 -14.10
CA GLN A 110 -18.40 20.75 -14.72
C GLN A 110 -17.41 20.74 -15.88
N LEU A 111 -16.28 20.05 -15.74
CA LEU A 111 -15.30 19.90 -16.82
C LEU A 111 -15.88 19.10 -17.99
N HIS A 112 -16.65 18.05 -17.71
CA HIS A 112 -17.29 17.23 -18.75
C HIS A 112 -18.31 18.01 -19.59
N GLN A 113 -19.06 18.91 -18.96
CA GLN A 113 -20.08 19.73 -19.64
C GLN A 113 -19.48 20.91 -20.41
N HIS A 114 -18.22 21.26 -20.17
CA HIS A 114 -17.61 22.46 -20.75
C HIS A 114 -16.99 22.17 -22.13
N PRO A 115 -17.42 22.81 -23.22
CA PRO A 115 -17.04 22.44 -24.60
C PRO A 115 -15.56 22.65 -24.96
N HIS A 116 -14.81 23.32 -24.08
CA HIS A 116 -13.39 23.65 -24.27
C HIS A 116 -12.47 23.04 -23.20
N HIS A 117 -13.00 22.22 -22.30
CA HIS A 117 -12.21 21.49 -21.32
C HIS A 117 -12.42 19.99 -21.51
N GLN A 118 -11.37 19.22 -21.29
CA GLN A 118 -11.45 17.77 -21.28
C GLN A 118 -11.63 17.32 -19.83
N ALA A 119 -12.68 16.55 -19.55
CA ALA A 119 -12.83 15.88 -18.26
C ALA A 119 -11.70 14.86 -18.08
N PRO A 120 -11.23 14.64 -16.83
CA PRO A 120 -10.25 13.60 -16.56
C PRO A 120 -10.78 12.23 -16.96
N THR A 121 -9.87 11.32 -17.31
CA THR A 121 -10.22 9.90 -17.35
C THR A 121 -10.48 9.45 -15.92
N TRP A 122 -11.72 9.04 -15.63
CA TRP A 122 -12.09 8.57 -14.29
C TRP A 122 -12.00 7.05 -14.23
N LEU A 123 -11.08 6.54 -13.42
CA LEU A 123 -10.88 5.11 -13.16
C LEU A 123 -11.40 4.75 -11.76
N ASN A 124 -12.05 3.59 -11.64
CA ASN A 124 -12.25 2.89 -10.38
C ASN A 124 -11.20 1.80 -10.27
N LEU A 125 -10.23 1.95 -9.37
CA LEU A 125 -9.29 0.87 -9.07
C LEU A 125 -9.97 -0.09 -8.09
N GLU A 126 -10.22 -1.32 -8.52
CA GLU A 126 -10.88 -2.34 -7.71
C GLU A 126 -9.86 -3.16 -6.91
N TYR A 127 -10.34 -3.92 -5.92
CA TYR A 127 -9.52 -4.90 -5.24
C TYR A 127 -9.05 -5.99 -6.21
N LEU A 128 -7.87 -6.55 -5.92
CA LEU A 128 -7.35 -7.72 -6.62
C LEU A 128 -8.28 -8.91 -6.40
N SER A 129 -8.65 -9.59 -7.48
CA SER A 129 -9.35 -10.87 -7.41
C SER A 129 -8.78 -11.89 -8.41
N ALA A 130 -8.87 -13.15 -8.04
CA ALA A 130 -8.59 -14.30 -8.91
C ALA A 130 -9.87 -14.94 -9.46
N GLU A 131 -11.04 -14.38 -9.17
CA GLU A 131 -12.31 -14.91 -9.66
C GLU A 131 -12.47 -14.63 -11.16
N ASP A 132 -12.88 -15.63 -11.94
CA ASP A 132 -12.96 -15.55 -13.41
C ASP A 132 -13.82 -14.39 -13.94
N TRP A 133 -14.83 -13.96 -13.17
CA TRP A 133 -15.77 -12.93 -13.61
C TRP A 133 -15.12 -11.54 -13.77
N VAL A 134 -13.99 -11.27 -13.10
CA VAL A 134 -13.35 -9.94 -13.17
C VAL A 134 -12.80 -9.65 -14.56
N GLU A 135 -12.49 -10.67 -15.37
CA GLU A 135 -12.11 -10.49 -16.78
C GLU A 135 -13.23 -9.82 -17.60
N GLY A 136 -14.49 -10.15 -17.28
CA GLY A 136 -15.66 -9.58 -17.97
C GLY A 136 -15.98 -8.16 -17.53
N CYS A 137 -15.46 -7.72 -16.38
CA CYS A 137 -15.72 -6.41 -15.80
C CYS A 137 -14.56 -5.42 -15.97
N HIS A 138 -13.33 -5.90 -16.15
CA HIS A 138 -12.17 -5.05 -16.41
C HIS A 138 -12.34 -4.23 -17.69
N GLY A 139 -12.12 -2.91 -17.61
CA GLY A 139 -12.26 -1.98 -18.72
C GLY A 139 -13.71 -1.61 -19.08
N LEU A 140 -14.71 -2.04 -18.29
CA LEU A 140 -16.10 -1.64 -18.54
C LEU A 140 -16.36 -0.19 -18.08
N PRO A 141 -17.08 0.61 -18.88
CA PRO A 141 -17.54 1.93 -18.45
C PRO A 141 -18.87 1.86 -17.68
N SER A 142 -18.99 2.68 -16.65
CA SER A 142 -20.25 3.05 -15.99
C SER A 142 -20.53 4.53 -16.22
N SER A 143 -21.66 4.82 -16.87
CA SER A 143 -22.10 6.20 -17.08
C SER A 143 -22.60 6.79 -15.76
N GLN A 144 -22.04 7.92 -15.36
CA GLN A 144 -22.48 8.67 -14.20
C GLN A 144 -23.66 9.58 -14.57
N PRO A 145 -24.43 10.13 -13.61
CA PRO A 145 -25.59 10.99 -13.90
C PRO A 145 -25.29 12.18 -14.81
N SER A 146 -24.06 12.71 -14.79
CA SER A 146 -23.61 13.81 -15.65
C SER A 146 -23.25 13.40 -17.08
N GLY A 147 -23.21 12.09 -17.37
CA GLY A 147 -22.75 11.52 -18.64
C GLY A 147 -21.26 11.17 -18.67
N VAL A 148 -20.46 11.62 -17.68
CA VAL A 148 -19.05 11.22 -17.58
C VAL A 148 -18.94 9.71 -17.38
N LYS A 149 -17.95 9.09 -18.01
CA LYS A 149 -17.70 7.65 -17.88
C LYS A 149 -16.67 7.41 -16.79
N LYS A 150 -17.03 6.57 -15.82
CA LYS A 150 -16.13 5.96 -14.85
C LYS A 150 -15.79 4.56 -15.34
N TRP A 151 -14.52 4.20 -15.43
CA TRP A 151 -14.08 2.92 -15.98
C TRP A 151 -13.58 2.00 -14.87
N PHE A 152 -14.05 0.76 -14.84
CA PHE A 152 -13.61 -0.22 -13.86
C PHE A 152 -12.24 -0.80 -14.23
N TYR A 153 -11.29 -0.74 -13.31
CA TYR A 153 -9.96 -1.32 -13.44
C TYR A 153 -9.80 -2.41 -12.38
N PHE A 154 -10.05 -3.66 -12.78
CA PHE A 154 -9.82 -4.83 -11.92
C PHE A 154 -8.41 -5.38 -12.08
N PRO A 155 -7.55 -5.33 -11.04
CA PRO A 155 -6.31 -6.11 -10.99
C PRO A 155 -6.62 -7.61 -10.98
N GLY A 156 -5.72 -8.41 -11.53
CA GLY A 156 -5.92 -9.86 -11.61
C GLY A 156 -4.73 -10.60 -12.22
N PHE A 157 -4.83 -11.93 -12.25
CA PHE A 157 -3.72 -12.83 -12.57
C PHE A 157 -3.67 -13.27 -14.04
N THR A 158 -4.57 -12.77 -14.89
CA THR A 158 -4.63 -13.15 -16.32
C THR A 158 -4.33 -11.97 -17.23
N SER A 159 -4.14 -12.24 -18.51
CA SER A 159 -3.89 -11.17 -19.50
C SER A 159 -5.12 -10.33 -19.84
N LYS A 160 -6.30 -10.66 -19.33
CA LYS A 160 -7.55 -9.93 -19.57
C LYS A 160 -7.94 -9.01 -18.41
N THR A 161 -7.17 -9.05 -17.31
CA THR A 161 -7.32 -8.17 -16.17
C THR A 161 -6.26 -7.07 -16.21
N GLY A 162 -6.32 -6.12 -15.29
CA GLY A 162 -5.39 -5.01 -15.16
C GLY A 162 -4.00 -5.38 -14.62
N GLY A 163 -3.67 -6.68 -14.60
CA GLY A 163 -2.41 -7.20 -14.09
C GLY A 163 -2.19 -6.98 -12.59
N LEU A 164 -0.91 -6.99 -12.20
CA LEU A 164 -0.41 -6.77 -10.84
C LEU A 164 0.59 -5.62 -10.85
N ILE A 165 0.63 -4.85 -9.75
CA ILE A 165 1.69 -3.87 -9.53
C ILE A 165 3.00 -4.62 -9.32
N CYS A 166 3.98 -4.36 -10.19
CA CYS A 166 5.29 -4.98 -10.12
C CYS A 166 6.31 -4.01 -10.71
N GLU A 167 7.23 -3.54 -9.87
CA GLU A 167 8.32 -2.66 -10.28
C GLU A 167 9.28 -3.39 -11.22
N ARG A 168 9.76 -2.69 -12.25
CA ARG A 168 10.53 -3.27 -13.36
C ARG A 168 11.74 -4.08 -12.91
N GLU A 169 12.44 -3.57 -11.89
CA GLU A 169 13.68 -4.17 -11.38
C GLU A 169 13.47 -5.07 -10.15
N LEU A 170 12.23 -5.29 -9.71
CA LEU A 170 11.94 -6.01 -8.46
C LEU A 170 12.57 -7.42 -8.44
N PHE A 171 12.37 -8.18 -9.51
CA PHE A 171 12.89 -9.55 -9.58
C PHE A 171 14.42 -9.60 -9.68
N ASN A 172 15.03 -8.71 -10.46
CA ASN A 172 16.50 -8.61 -10.56
C ASN A 172 17.11 -8.29 -9.19
N GLN A 173 16.57 -7.28 -8.50
CA GLN A 173 17.05 -6.89 -7.16
C GLN A 173 16.84 -7.99 -6.12
N ARG A 174 15.70 -8.68 -6.14
CA ARG A 174 15.42 -9.81 -5.25
C ARG A 174 16.43 -10.94 -5.48
N ASP A 175 16.65 -11.32 -6.74
CA ASP A 175 17.50 -12.47 -7.07
C ASP A 175 18.97 -12.18 -6.74
N GLU A 176 19.46 -10.96 -7.03
CA GLU A 176 20.78 -10.50 -6.61
C GLU A 176 20.94 -10.50 -5.08
N TRP A 177 19.92 -10.02 -4.35
CA TRP A 177 19.95 -9.98 -2.89
C TRP A 177 19.94 -11.39 -2.28
N GLN A 178 19.13 -12.30 -2.81
CA GLN A 178 19.00 -13.68 -2.31
C GLN A 178 20.18 -14.59 -2.68
N ALA A 179 20.99 -14.22 -3.67
CA ALA A 179 22.16 -14.99 -4.10
C ALA A 179 23.26 -15.11 -3.03
N ASP A 180 23.33 -14.19 -2.06
CA ASP A 180 24.28 -14.26 -0.93
C ASP A 180 23.53 -14.22 0.42
N SER A 181 23.63 -15.33 1.17
CA SER A 181 23.01 -15.46 2.49
C SER A 181 23.53 -14.43 3.51
N LYS A 182 24.70 -13.81 3.26
CA LYS A 182 25.20 -12.69 4.06
C LYS A 182 24.27 -11.48 4.04
N HIS A 183 23.53 -11.24 2.96
CA HIS A 183 22.57 -10.13 2.92
C HIS A 183 21.43 -10.34 3.91
N LYS A 184 20.87 -11.55 3.95
CA LYS A 184 19.83 -11.96 4.92
C LYS A 184 20.35 -11.85 6.35
N LEU A 185 21.54 -12.38 6.64
CA LEU A 185 22.14 -12.28 7.98
C LEU A 185 22.46 -10.84 8.38
N ALA A 186 22.91 -10.01 7.43
CA ALA A 186 23.14 -8.58 7.67
C ALA A 186 21.84 -7.83 7.98
N LEU A 187 20.73 -8.17 7.30
CA LEU A 187 19.42 -7.62 7.61
C LEU A 187 18.98 -7.98 9.04
N PHE A 188 19.13 -9.26 9.43
CA PHE A 188 18.80 -9.70 10.79
C PHE A 188 19.60 -8.94 11.84
N ASN A 189 20.92 -8.80 11.65
CA ASN A 189 21.77 -8.01 12.53
C ASN A 189 21.33 -6.53 12.59
N LYS A 190 20.98 -5.93 11.45
CA LYS A 190 20.49 -4.54 11.38
C LYS A 190 19.17 -4.35 12.13
N LEU A 191 18.29 -5.35 12.10
CA LEU A 191 17.02 -5.38 12.83
C LEU A 191 17.20 -5.76 14.32
N GLY A 192 18.44 -6.01 14.77
CA GLY A 192 18.74 -6.40 16.15
C GLY A 192 18.40 -7.85 16.48
N LEU A 193 18.12 -8.67 15.46
CA LEU A 193 17.77 -10.08 15.64
C LEU A 193 19.02 -10.90 15.93
N GLN A 194 18.93 -11.79 16.92
CA GLN A 194 20.06 -12.59 17.38
C GLN A 194 19.72 -14.09 17.38
N GLY A 195 20.76 -14.91 17.37
CA GLY A 195 20.63 -16.37 17.48
C GLY A 195 20.04 -17.05 16.25
N ILE A 196 19.99 -16.38 15.10
CA ILE A 196 19.55 -16.94 13.82
C ILE A 196 20.77 -17.45 13.06
N ASN A 197 20.83 -18.74 12.78
CA ASN A 197 21.83 -19.34 11.89
C ASN A 197 21.35 -19.35 10.44
N ALA A 198 22.28 -19.49 9.49
CA ALA A 198 21.97 -19.44 8.06
C ALA A 198 20.97 -20.51 7.60
N GLN A 199 20.98 -21.67 8.27
CA GLN A 199 20.14 -22.83 8.00
C GLN A 199 18.81 -22.85 8.77
N ASP A 200 18.62 -21.93 9.72
CA ASP A 200 17.42 -21.94 10.54
C ASP A 200 16.20 -21.52 9.72
N THR A 201 15.04 -22.07 10.08
CA THR A 201 13.78 -21.71 9.42
C THR A 201 13.32 -20.36 9.96
N VAL A 202 13.19 -19.37 9.08
CA VAL A 202 12.75 -18.02 9.43
C VAL A 202 11.46 -17.71 8.68
N ILE A 203 10.43 -17.31 9.42
CA ILE A 203 9.08 -17.09 8.89
C ILE A 203 8.62 -15.69 9.29
N SER A 204 8.30 -14.86 8.30
CA SER A 204 7.60 -13.58 8.56
C SER A 204 6.12 -13.87 8.81
N VAL A 205 5.56 -13.29 9.87
CA VAL A 205 4.16 -13.45 10.25
C VAL A 205 3.48 -12.08 10.25
N PHE A 206 2.60 -11.88 9.26
CA PHE A 206 1.78 -10.69 9.14
C PHE A 206 0.34 -11.11 8.82
N SER A 207 -0.58 -10.86 9.75
CA SER A 207 -1.95 -11.36 9.70
C SER A 207 -2.91 -10.54 10.57
N TYR A 208 -4.20 -10.74 10.36
CA TYR A 208 -5.22 -10.39 11.34
C TYR A 208 -5.25 -11.39 12.51
N GLU A 209 -6.08 -11.08 13.50
CA GLU A 209 -6.36 -11.93 14.64
C GLU A 209 -6.96 -13.25 14.19
N THR A 210 -6.35 -14.36 14.59
CA THR A 210 -6.81 -15.70 14.24
C THR A 210 -6.32 -16.75 15.23
N PRO A 211 -7.19 -17.67 15.69
CA PRO A 211 -6.75 -18.78 16.54
C PRO A 211 -5.77 -19.73 15.84
N ALA A 212 -5.77 -19.75 14.50
CA ALA A 212 -4.85 -20.57 13.73
C ALA A 212 -3.38 -20.20 13.97
N LEU A 213 -3.08 -18.92 14.24
CA LEU A 213 -1.72 -18.47 14.52
C LEU A 213 -1.22 -19.01 15.86
N ALA A 214 -2.07 -19.03 16.90
CA ALA A 214 -1.73 -19.62 18.19
C ALA A 214 -1.43 -21.13 18.04
N ALA A 215 -2.32 -21.87 17.37
CA ALA A 215 -2.14 -23.30 17.12
C ALA A 215 -0.86 -23.60 16.30
N LEU A 216 -0.53 -22.74 15.34
CA LEU A 216 0.69 -22.85 14.56
C LEU A 216 1.95 -22.63 15.43
N CYS A 217 1.92 -21.66 16.35
CA CYS A 217 2.99 -21.46 17.32
C CYS A 217 3.16 -22.65 18.27
N GLU A 218 2.08 -23.28 18.74
CA GLU A 218 2.15 -24.51 19.54
C GLU A 218 2.87 -25.64 18.81
N LEU A 219 2.57 -25.82 17.51
CA LEU A 219 3.26 -26.80 16.67
C LEU A 219 4.76 -26.46 16.56
N TRP A 220 5.09 -25.19 16.30
CA TRP A 220 6.47 -24.75 16.12
C TRP A 220 7.32 -24.88 17.39
N GLN A 221 6.74 -24.73 18.58
CA GLN A 221 7.44 -24.94 19.85
C GLN A 221 8.05 -26.35 19.97
N THR A 222 7.45 -27.34 19.30
CA THR A 222 7.89 -28.75 19.33
C THR A 222 8.59 -29.20 18.04
N SER A 223 8.88 -28.28 17.12
CA SER A 223 9.58 -28.56 15.87
C SER A 223 10.91 -29.27 16.13
N PRO A 224 11.36 -30.24 15.29
CA PRO A 224 12.66 -30.87 15.44
C PRO A 224 13.85 -29.93 15.17
N THR A 225 13.60 -28.78 14.53
CA THR A 225 14.61 -27.76 14.21
C THR A 225 14.14 -26.37 14.67
N PRO A 226 15.06 -25.44 14.99
CA PRO A 226 14.69 -24.08 15.39
C PRO A 226 13.85 -23.35 14.35
N ILE A 227 12.80 -22.67 14.82
CA ILE A 227 11.94 -21.79 14.03
C ILE A 227 11.99 -20.38 14.61
N HIS A 228 12.27 -19.41 13.75
CA HIS A 228 12.26 -17.99 14.07
C HIS A 228 11.05 -17.32 13.41
N ALA A 229 10.07 -16.91 14.20
CA ALA A 229 8.93 -16.15 13.73
C ALA A 229 9.21 -14.65 13.86
N LEU A 230 9.29 -13.95 12.74
CA LEU A 230 9.46 -12.50 12.67
C LEU A 230 8.09 -11.85 12.66
N ILE A 231 7.76 -11.08 13.69
CA ILE A 231 6.41 -10.54 13.89
C ILE A 231 6.50 -9.02 13.99
N PRO A 232 6.16 -8.27 12.92
CA PRO A 232 5.94 -6.84 13.00
C PRO A 232 4.93 -6.52 14.10
N LYS A 233 5.25 -5.55 14.95
CA LYS A 233 4.35 -5.11 16.01
C LYS A 233 3.04 -4.63 15.40
N GLY A 234 1.96 -5.37 15.65
CA GLY A 234 0.66 -5.12 15.04
C GLY A 234 -0.37 -6.19 15.42
N ARG A 235 -1.41 -6.33 14.59
CA ARG A 235 -2.62 -7.10 14.91
C ARG A 235 -2.36 -8.58 15.17
N SER A 236 -1.42 -9.22 14.46
CA SER A 236 -1.05 -10.63 14.68
C SER A 236 -0.75 -10.97 16.14
N LEU A 237 -0.13 -10.05 16.89
CA LEU A 237 0.25 -10.27 18.29
C LEU A 237 -0.95 -10.50 19.22
N HIS A 238 -2.13 -10.00 18.87
CA HIS A 238 -3.35 -10.25 19.64
C HIS A 238 -3.76 -11.73 19.65
N SER A 239 -3.34 -12.49 18.64
CA SER A 239 -3.53 -13.95 18.62
C SER A 239 -2.57 -14.70 19.54
N LEU A 240 -1.51 -14.04 20.02
CA LEU A 240 -0.39 -14.66 20.75
C LEU A 240 -0.33 -14.26 22.22
N THR A 241 -1.35 -13.58 22.74
CA THR A 241 -1.39 -13.07 24.12
C THR A 241 -1.18 -14.15 25.18
N SER A 242 -1.58 -15.40 24.91
CA SER A 242 -1.39 -16.54 25.82
C SER A 242 0.07 -17.00 25.95
N ILE A 243 0.92 -16.71 24.97
CA ILE A 243 2.33 -17.14 24.95
C ILE A 243 3.31 -15.97 25.12
N LEU A 244 2.85 -14.73 24.96
CA LEU A 244 3.65 -13.54 25.21
C LEU A 244 3.91 -13.37 26.71
N PRO A 245 5.12 -12.93 27.11
CA PRO A 245 5.46 -12.77 28.53
C PRO A 245 4.83 -11.53 29.18
N CYS A 246 4.23 -10.63 28.40
CA CYS A 246 3.59 -9.42 28.87
C CYS A 246 2.54 -8.91 27.87
N ASP A 247 1.75 -7.92 28.30
CA ASP A 247 0.79 -7.26 27.41
C ASP A 247 1.50 -6.62 26.19
N ILE A 248 0.84 -6.69 25.03
CA ILE A 248 1.33 -6.18 23.74
C ILE A 248 1.79 -4.71 23.80
N LYS A 249 1.13 -3.88 24.61
CA LYS A 249 1.47 -2.47 24.78
C LYS A 249 2.88 -2.25 25.32
N TYR A 250 3.42 -3.20 26.09
CA TYR A 250 4.78 -3.15 26.65
C TYR A 250 5.82 -3.81 25.76
N LEU A 251 5.41 -4.46 24.66
CA LEU A 251 6.34 -5.03 23.71
C LEU A 251 7.06 -3.93 22.93
N MET A 252 8.35 -4.10 22.76
CA MET A 252 9.23 -3.19 22.05
C MET A 252 9.88 -3.90 20.87
N PRO A 253 9.95 -3.25 19.69
CA PRO A 253 10.79 -3.74 18.60
C PRO A 253 12.21 -4.11 19.05
N GLY A 254 12.73 -5.21 18.53
CA GLY A 254 14.03 -5.79 18.91
C GLY A 254 13.97 -6.78 20.08
N GLN A 255 12.82 -6.94 20.75
CA GLN A 255 12.65 -7.99 21.75
C GLN A 255 12.51 -9.36 21.09
N GLN A 256 12.99 -10.39 21.79
CA GLN A 256 12.87 -11.78 21.38
C GLN A 256 12.42 -12.66 22.54
N PHE A 257 11.57 -13.65 22.27
CA PHE A 257 11.04 -14.58 23.25
C PHE A 257 11.14 -16.01 22.72
N THR A 258 11.79 -16.90 23.46
CA THR A 258 11.96 -18.30 23.07
C THR A 258 11.08 -19.20 23.92
N ILE A 259 10.32 -20.07 23.25
CA ILE A 259 9.44 -21.07 23.86
C ILE A 259 9.67 -22.38 23.10
N GLY A 260 10.25 -23.38 23.77
CA GLY A 260 10.70 -24.59 23.09
C GLY A 260 11.67 -24.26 21.95
N ASN A 261 11.37 -24.77 20.74
CA ASN A 261 12.14 -24.51 19.51
C ASN A 261 11.61 -23.32 18.68
N LEU A 262 10.66 -22.55 19.21
CA LEU A 262 10.15 -21.34 18.58
C LEU A 262 10.78 -20.10 19.24
N THR A 263 11.37 -19.21 18.45
CA THR A 263 11.72 -17.85 18.87
C THR A 263 10.86 -16.83 18.15
N LEU A 264 10.10 -16.05 18.91
CA LEU A 264 9.36 -14.89 18.43
C LEU A 264 10.27 -13.67 18.44
N HIS A 265 10.42 -12.99 17.30
CA HIS A 265 11.16 -11.75 17.14
C HIS A 265 10.18 -10.61 16.90
N ILE A 266 10.13 -9.62 17.80
CA ILE A 266 9.25 -8.46 17.65
C ILE A 266 9.93 -7.44 16.75
N LEU A 267 9.38 -7.23 15.56
CA LEU A 267 9.89 -6.27 14.59
C LEU A 267 9.18 -4.91 14.70
N PRO A 268 9.85 -3.80 14.35
CA PRO A 268 9.13 -2.58 14.03
C PRO A 268 8.30 -2.78 12.76
N MET A 269 7.23 -2.02 12.58
CA MET A 269 6.65 -1.85 11.25
C MET A 269 7.67 -1.14 10.37
N THR A 270 7.81 -1.57 9.13
CA THR A 270 8.80 -1.05 8.17
C THR A 270 8.11 -0.45 6.95
N ASP A 271 8.89 0.27 6.14
CA ASP A 271 8.41 0.74 4.85
C ASP A 271 8.27 -0.43 3.86
N GLN A 272 7.65 -0.20 2.70
CA GLN A 272 7.40 -1.27 1.73
C GLN A 272 8.68 -1.95 1.23
N ASN A 273 9.76 -1.19 1.03
CA ASN A 273 11.03 -1.76 0.56
C ASN A 273 11.70 -2.61 1.65
N GLY A 274 11.53 -2.23 2.93
CA GLY A 274 11.97 -3.01 4.07
C GLY A 274 11.13 -4.26 4.28
N PHE A 275 9.85 -4.25 3.92
CA PHE A 275 8.97 -5.43 3.99
C PHE A 275 9.26 -6.43 2.86
N ASP A 276 9.65 -5.95 1.68
CA ASP A 276 10.06 -6.79 0.55
C ASP A 276 11.40 -7.54 0.80
N ARG A 277 12.23 -7.05 1.75
CA ARG A 277 13.53 -7.65 2.14
C ARG A 277 13.40 -8.67 3.26
#